data_AF-A0A1Y2AJB0-F1
#
_entry.id   AF-A0A1Y2AJB0-F1
#
_cell.length_a   1.000
_cell.length_b   1.000
_cell.length_c   1.000
_cell.angle_alpha   90.00
_cell.angle_beta   90.00
_cell.angle_gamma   90.00
#
_symmetry.space_group_name_H-M   'P 1'
#
loop_
_entity.id
_entity.type
_entity.pdbx_description
1 polymer ?
#
loop_
_entity_poly.entity_id
_entity_poly.type
_entity_poly.pdbx_seq_one_letter_code
_entity_poly.pdbx_strand_id
1 'polypeptide(L)'
;MKFQNLSGLLLFVSAALARSSQCESELKKYDSCLKAFPAALITSEHYYEVLYGCELINSDSCKDFKTDIQTTTSNCDVKNNEEGTDAQTILGMRAFYLMNCATDSKGTSCPLTTHLVSEFEKGGHISYFPDSEVKERELTDWNGTFNSAYRFLKNGDLDEAFAAKDKAKNKSTGYYKDYYTKGYLSDIDKITIDGAAKKVTFTYEDGKTASGIYENQGRLIHNWTTGTKAGMYRYKKTTSEKDGAPIYIMFNDHFIVPTSSEHFHIRYGDEGYEQIPDWENHFPTYYRDDLTAADISAEINGTHNHSHDHDHEHDHEHEEEGDHEAQFNKDIASDCENADCNTRYKNLVAIAKQVTSLSETAGALEDYLKYYNDKTCSNIAAASGASTMKITTSLLAIIIFAVVLLI
;
A
#
# COMPACT_ATOMS: atom_id res chain seq x y z
N MET A 1 -11.36 -65.84 -27.25
CA MET A 1 -11.82 -65.22 -25.98
C MET A 1 -11.08 -63.90 -25.84
N LYS A 2 -11.73 -62.73 -26.01
CA LYS A 2 -12.45 -61.95 -24.97
C LYS A 2 -11.48 -61.56 -23.83
N PHE A 3 -11.21 -60.30 -23.48
CA PHE A 3 -12.00 -59.06 -23.52
C PHE A 3 -11.10 -57.80 -23.63
N GLN A 4 -11.64 -56.74 -24.23
CA GLN A 4 -11.23 -55.35 -24.07
C GLN A 4 -11.55 -54.84 -22.66
N ASN A 5 -10.77 -53.87 -22.16
CA ASN A 5 -11.30 -52.80 -21.31
C ASN A 5 -10.43 -51.55 -21.46
N LEU A 6 -11.00 -50.52 -22.09
CA LEU A 6 -10.66 -49.12 -21.85
C LEU A 6 -10.99 -48.80 -20.39
N SER A 7 -10.11 -48.08 -19.69
CA SER A 7 -10.53 -46.96 -18.83
C SER A 7 -9.29 -46.25 -18.28
N GLY A 8 -9.30 -44.93 -18.32
CA GLY A 8 -8.22 -44.11 -17.75
C GLY A 8 -8.07 -42.73 -18.36
N LEU A 9 -9.16 -42.13 -18.86
CA LEU A 9 -9.25 -40.70 -19.08
C LEU A 9 -9.23 -40.03 -17.70
N LEU A 10 -8.05 -39.63 -17.22
CA LEU A 10 -7.93 -38.85 -16.00
C LEU A 10 -8.47 -37.44 -16.26
N LEU A 11 -9.56 -37.16 -15.56
CA LEU A 11 -10.32 -35.92 -15.52
C LEU A 11 -9.42 -34.75 -15.11
N PHE A 12 -9.11 -33.86 -16.05
CA PHE A 12 -8.86 -32.45 -15.73
C PHE A 12 -10.20 -31.76 -15.50
N VAL A 13 -10.81 -31.95 -14.33
CA VAL A 13 -11.87 -31.07 -13.83
C VAL A 13 -11.80 -31.06 -12.31
N SER A 14 -11.41 -29.93 -11.70
CA SER A 14 -11.88 -29.49 -10.37
C SER A 14 -11.27 -28.14 -10.00
N ALA A 15 -11.75 -27.11 -10.71
CA ALA A 15 -11.82 -25.74 -10.19
C ALA A 15 -13.09 -25.05 -10.70
N ALA A 16 -13.61 -25.50 -11.85
CA ALA A 16 -14.88 -25.07 -12.44
C ALA A 16 -16.14 -25.77 -11.88
N LEU A 17 -16.09 -26.36 -10.67
CA LEU A 17 -17.23 -27.07 -10.07
C LEU A 17 -17.60 -26.60 -8.65
N ALA A 18 -16.95 -25.54 -8.15
CA ALA A 18 -17.11 -25.06 -6.78
C ALA A 18 -18.04 -23.83 -6.67
N ARG A 19 -18.23 -23.11 -7.77
CA ARG A 19 -19.03 -21.89 -7.81
C ARG A 19 -20.42 -22.15 -8.39
N SER A 20 -21.41 -21.48 -7.83
CA SER A 20 -22.73 -21.35 -8.41
C SER A 20 -22.66 -20.61 -9.74
N SER A 21 -23.58 -20.93 -10.65
CA SER A 21 -23.65 -20.26 -11.96
C SER A 21 -23.88 -18.75 -11.85
N GLN A 22 -24.48 -18.28 -10.74
CA GLN A 22 -24.73 -16.87 -10.49
C GLN A 22 -23.45 -16.14 -10.09
N CYS A 23 -22.66 -16.74 -9.18
CA CYS A 23 -21.34 -16.24 -8.81
C CYS A 23 -20.40 -16.20 -10.03
N GLU A 24 -20.35 -17.26 -10.84
CA GLU A 24 -19.54 -17.27 -12.07
C GLU A 24 -19.93 -16.17 -13.05
N SER A 25 -21.23 -15.90 -13.20
CA SER A 25 -21.71 -14.82 -14.07
C SER A 25 -21.33 -13.44 -13.55
N GLU A 26 -21.36 -13.21 -12.23
CA GLU A 26 -20.93 -11.95 -11.62
C GLU A 26 -19.42 -11.75 -11.77
N LEU A 27 -18.62 -12.77 -11.45
CA LEU A 27 -17.17 -12.75 -11.65
C LEU A 27 -16.80 -12.47 -13.11
N LYS A 28 -17.48 -13.12 -14.06
CA LYS A 28 -17.26 -12.87 -15.49
C LYS A 28 -17.64 -11.45 -15.90
N LYS A 29 -18.71 -10.88 -15.33
CA LYS A 29 -19.11 -9.49 -15.58
C LYS A 29 -18.03 -8.52 -15.09
N TYR A 30 -17.37 -8.81 -13.97
CA TYR A 30 -16.38 -7.91 -13.36
C TYR A 30 -14.92 -8.30 -13.62
N ASP A 31 -14.65 -9.33 -14.43
CA ASP A 31 -13.33 -9.92 -14.63
C ASP A 31 -12.25 -8.88 -14.97
N SER A 32 -12.57 -7.93 -15.85
CA SER A 32 -11.64 -6.86 -16.22
C SER A 32 -11.29 -5.94 -15.03
N CYS A 33 -12.26 -5.66 -14.16
CA CYS A 33 -12.06 -4.83 -12.98
C CYS A 33 -11.31 -5.58 -11.89
N LEU A 34 -11.70 -6.83 -11.62
CA LEU A 34 -11.08 -7.69 -10.61
C LEU A 34 -9.60 -7.96 -10.93
N LYS A 35 -9.22 -8.04 -12.21
CA LYS A 35 -7.81 -8.15 -12.63
C LYS A 35 -7.04 -6.85 -12.50
N ALA A 36 -7.71 -5.71 -12.71
CA ALA A 36 -7.09 -4.40 -12.67
C ALA A 36 -6.91 -3.88 -11.25
N PHE A 37 -7.76 -4.30 -10.29
CA PHE A 37 -7.77 -3.82 -8.92
C PHE A 37 -7.05 -4.78 -7.97
N PRO A 38 -5.85 -4.43 -7.45
CA PRO A 38 -5.17 -5.24 -6.45
C PRO A 38 -5.98 -5.33 -5.16
N ALA A 39 -6.22 -6.54 -4.67
CA ALA A 39 -7.02 -6.76 -3.44
C ALA A 39 -6.42 -6.07 -2.19
N ALA A 40 -5.10 -5.85 -2.15
CA ALA A 40 -4.43 -5.13 -1.08
C ALA A 40 -4.93 -3.67 -0.91
N LEU A 41 -5.46 -3.06 -1.98
CA LEU A 41 -6.01 -1.71 -1.90
C LEU A 41 -7.32 -1.63 -1.10
N ILE A 42 -8.06 -2.73 -0.94
CA ILE A 42 -9.33 -2.74 -0.21
C ILE A 42 -9.14 -2.29 1.24
N THR A 43 -8.00 -2.64 1.84
CA THR A 43 -7.67 -2.38 3.24
C THR A 43 -6.51 -1.40 3.39
N SER A 44 -6.11 -0.71 2.33
CA SER A 44 -5.03 0.27 2.42
C SER A 44 -5.50 1.52 3.14
N GLU A 45 -4.63 2.03 4.00
CA GLU A 45 -4.82 3.28 4.76
C GLU A 45 -3.85 4.37 4.30
N HIS A 46 -3.11 4.10 3.22
CA HIS A 46 -2.20 5.07 2.64
C HIS A 46 -2.94 5.92 1.61
N TYR A 47 -2.89 7.24 1.77
CA TYR A 47 -3.60 8.22 0.96
C TYR A 47 -3.42 7.99 -0.56
N TYR A 48 -2.18 7.85 -1.04
CA TYR A 48 -1.90 7.61 -2.46
C TYR A 48 -2.41 6.27 -2.99
N GLU A 49 -2.42 5.21 -2.19
CA GLU A 49 -2.96 3.91 -2.58
C GLU A 49 -4.49 3.98 -2.69
N VAL A 50 -5.14 4.69 -1.78
CA VAL A 50 -6.57 4.97 -1.83
C VAL A 50 -6.93 5.76 -3.09
N LEU A 51 -6.19 6.83 -3.41
CA LEU A 51 -6.39 7.59 -4.64
C LEU A 51 -6.23 6.71 -5.90
N TYR A 52 -5.22 5.84 -5.91
CA TYR A 52 -5.01 4.91 -7.02
C TYR A 52 -6.16 3.91 -7.16
N GLY A 53 -6.66 3.36 -6.04
CA GLY A 53 -7.83 2.50 -6.05
C GLY A 53 -9.07 3.21 -6.63
N CYS A 54 -9.27 4.49 -6.29
CA CYS A 54 -10.33 5.29 -6.88
C CYS A 54 -10.14 5.50 -8.39
N GLU A 55 -8.91 5.75 -8.86
CA GLU A 55 -8.59 5.86 -10.28
C GLU A 55 -8.91 4.55 -11.02
N LEU A 56 -8.51 3.41 -10.47
CA LEU A 56 -8.76 2.09 -11.06
C LEU A 56 -10.26 1.79 -11.18
N ILE A 57 -11.05 2.00 -10.12
CA ILE A 57 -12.50 1.76 -10.16
C ILE A 57 -13.21 2.72 -11.12
N ASN A 58 -12.68 3.93 -11.31
CA ASN A 58 -13.20 4.90 -12.27
C ASN A 58 -12.74 4.67 -13.72
N SER A 59 -11.81 3.74 -13.96
CA SER A 59 -11.30 3.44 -15.30
C SER A 59 -12.29 2.64 -16.16
N ASP A 60 -12.06 2.63 -17.48
CA ASP A 60 -12.88 1.85 -18.44
C ASP A 60 -12.91 0.35 -18.13
N SER A 61 -11.83 -0.19 -17.55
CA SER A 61 -11.73 -1.59 -17.11
C SER A 61 -12.77 -1.96 -16.05
N CYS A 62 -13.29 -0.95 -15.32
CA CYS A 62 -14.25 -1.13 -14.25
C CYS A 62 -15.67 -0.64 -14.57
N LYS A 63 -15.97 -0.27 -15.82
CA LYS A 63 -17.30 0.28 -16.21
C LYS A 63 -18.49 -0.59 -15.79
N ASP A 64 -18.38 -1.92 -15.93
CA ASP A 64 -19.46 -2.85 -15.62
C ASP A 64 -19.63 -3.03 -14.12
N PHE A 65 -18.52 -3.03 -13.38
CA PHE A 65 -18.51 -3.01 -11.91
C PHE A 65 -19.10 -1.69 -11.39
N LYS A 66 -18.72 -0.58 -12.00
CA LYS A 66 -19.16 0.77 -11.61
C LYS A 66 -20.64 1.01 -11.82
N THR A 67 -21.24 0.38 -12.83
CA THR A 67 -22.70 0.41 -13.05
C THR A 67 -23.47 -0.18 -11.86
N ASP A 68 -22.88 -1.16 -11.18
CA ASP A 68 -23.50 -1.87 -10.05
C ASP A 68 -22.94 -1.41 -8.69
N ILE A 69 -22.21 -0.30 -8.62
CA ILE A 69 -21.41 0.09 -7.44
C ILE A 69 -22.25 0.27 -6.16
N GLN A 70 -23.52 0.61 -6.31
CA GLN A 70 -24.48 0.79 -5.22
C GLN A 70 -25.14 -0.53 -4.76
N THR A 71 -24.86 -1.65 -5.44
CA THR A 71 -25.48 -2.95 -5.14
C THR A 71 -24.92 -3.51 -3.83
N THR A 72 -25.82 -3.78 -2.87
CA THR A 72 -25.43 -4.17 -1.51
C THR A 72 -25.20 -5.67 -1.33
N THR A 73 -25.37 -6.48 -2.37
CA THR A 73 -25.26 -7.96 -2.31
C THR A 73 -24.37 -8.47 -3.43
N SER A 74 -23.72 -9.62 -3.22
CA SER A 74 -23.06 -10.38 -4.28
C SER A 74 -23.90 -11.61 -4.63
N ASN A 75 -23.80 -12.07 -5.87
CA ASN A 75 -24.29 -13.36 -6.32
C ASN A 75 -23.39 -14.53 -5.86
N CYS A 76 -22.21 -14.23 -5.32
CA CYS A 76 -21.36 -15.17 -4.60
C CYS A 76 -21.77 -15.22 -3.11
N ASP A 77 -21.89 -16.41 -2.54
CA ASP A 77 -22.31 -16.62 -1.16
C ASP A 77 -21.15 -16.39 -0.18
N VAL A 78 -21.25 -15.32 0.61
CA VAL A 78 -20.31 -14.96 1.68
C VAL A 78 -20.13 -16.05 2.73
N LYS A 79 -21.08 -16.98 2.90
CA LYS A 79 -21.03 -18.08 3.87
C LYS A 79 -20.46 -19.38 3.28
N ASN A 80 -20.31 -19.44 1.96
CA ASN A 80 -19.77 -20.62 1.28
C ASN A 80 -18.23 -20.53 1.28
N ASN A 81 -17.55 -21.59 1.72
CA ASN A 81 -16.08 -21.61 1.77
C ASN A 81 -15.39 -21.52 0.39
N GLU A 82 -16.11 -21.84 -0.68
CA GLU A 82 -15.61 -21.83 -2.06
C GLU A 82 -15.87 -20.50 -2.77
N GLU A 83 -16.91 -19.75 -2.36
CA GLU A 83 -17.29 -18.46 -2.96
C GLU A 83 -17.00 -17.27 -2.04
N GLY A 84 -16.74 -17.50 -0.76
CA GLY A 84 -16.64 -16.46 0.26
C GLY A 84 -15.58 -15.43 -0.08
N THR A 85 -14.40 -15.84 -0.53
CA THR A 85 -13.34 -14.91 -0.96
C THR A 85 -13.76 -14.04 -2.14
N ASP A 86 -14.47 -14.61 -3.11
CA ASP A 86 -14.96 -13.87 -4.27
C ASP A 86 -16.02 -12.84 -3.84
N ALA A 87 -16.96 -13.25 -2.98
CA ALA A 87 -17.98 -12.39 -2.42
C ALA A 87 -17.38 -11.25 -1.58
N GLN A 88 -16.42 -11.55 -0.70
CA GLN A 88 -15.71 -10.57 0.12
C GLN A 88 -14.92 -9.58 -0.75
N THR A 89 -14.32 -10.03 -1.85
CA THR A 89 -13.59 -9.15 -2.78
C THR A 89 -14.55 -8.19 -3.49
N ILE A 90 -15.65 -8.69 -4.05
CA ILE A 90 -16.65 -7.87 -4.75
C ILE A 90 -17.26 -6.82 -3.79
N LEU A 91 -17.73 -7.28 -2.63
CA LEU A 91 -18.32 -6.41 -1.61
C LEU A 91 -17.30 -5.44 -1.03
N GLY A 92 -16.07 -5.89 -0.78
CA GLY A 92 -14.96 -5.06 -0.29
C GLY A 92 -14.60 -3.96 -1.27
N MET A 93 -14.51 -4.24 -2.58
CA MET A 93 -14.28 -3.22 -3.61
C MET A 93 -15.43 -2.21 -3.70
N ARG A 94 -16.68 -2.64 -3.53
CA ARG A 94 -17.82 -1.70 -3.47
C ARG A 94 -17.74 -0.83 -2.22
N ALA A 95 -17.49 -1.42 -1.05
CA ALA A 95 -17.31 -0.68 0.20
C ALA A 95 -16.16 0.33 0.08
N PHE A 96 -15.00 -0.08 -0.43
CA PHE A 96 -13.87 0.79 -0.71
C PHE A 96 -14.29 2.01 -1.54
N TYR A 97 -15.03 1.79 -2.65
CA TYR A 97 -15.51 2.90 -3.48
C TYR A 97 -16.47 3.83 -2.71
N LEU A 98 -17.46 3.26 -2.01
CA LEU A 98 -18.47 4.04 -1.31
C LEU A 98 -17.84 4.85 -0.15
N MET A 99 -16.82 4.32 0.52
CA MET A 99 -16.05 5.05 1.53
C MET A 99 -15.20 6.15 0.89
N ASN A 100 -14.38 5.80 -0.09
CA ASN A 100 -13.21 6.59 -0.46
C ASN A 100 -13.36 7.41 -1.75
N CYS A 101 -14.33 7.07 -2.60
CA CYS A 101 -14.39 7.58 -3.97
C CYS A 101 -15.77 8.16 -4.35
N ALA A 102 -16.75 8.11 -3.43
CA ALA A 102 -18.12 8.46 -3.73
C ALA A 102 -18.29 9.95 -4.02
N THR A 103 -18.98 10.24 -5.14
CA THR A 103 -19.39 11.58 -5.55
C THR A 103 -20.90 11.63 -5.69
N ASP A 104 -21.47 12.82 -5.57
CA ASP A 104 -22.85 13.09 -5.92
C ASP A 104 -23.05 13.14 -7.45
N SER A 105 -24.30 13.27 -7.89
CA SER A 105 -24.68 13.38 -9.30
C SER A 105 -24.06 14.57 -10.05
N LYS A 106 -23.46 15.53 -9.35
CA LYS A 106 -22.73 16.67 -9.93
C LYS A 106 -21.23 16.41 -10.01
N GLY A 107 -20.76 15.26 -9.54
CA GLY A 107 -19.34 14.92 -9.46
C GLY A 107 -18.62 15.51 -8.25
N THR A 108 -19.35 16.05 -7.26
CA THR A 108 -18.75 16.57 -6.04
C THR A 108 -18.55 15.43 -5.05
N SER A 109 -17.36 15.28 -4.46
CA SER A 109 -17.11 14.26 -3.43
C SER A 109 -18.11 14.39 -2.29
N CYS A 110 -18.62 13.25 -1.83
CA CYS A 110 -19.50 13.23 -0.68
C CYS A 110 -18.76 13.73 0.57
N PRO A 111 -19.41 14.51 1.45
CA PRO A 111 -18.74 15.09 2.63
C PRO A 111 -18.06 14.06 3.52
N LEU A 112 -18.72 12.92 3.82
CA LEU A 112 -18.11 11.86 4.62
C LEU A 112 -16.91 11.23 3.89
N THR A 113 -16.97 11.08 2.56
CA THR A 113 -15.82 10.57 1.78
C THR A 113 -14.64 11.51 1.86
N THR A 114 -14.90 12.81 1.74
CA THR A 114 -13.85 13.83 1.82
C THR A 114 -13.17 13.81 3.19
N HIS A 115 -13.96 13.67 4.24
CA HIS A 115 -13.46 13.51 5.61
C HIS A 115 -12.63 12.23 5.75
N LEU A 116 -13.17 11.05 5.42
CA LEU A 116 -12.43 9.79 5.59
C LEU A 116 -11.09 9.78 4.83
N VAL A 117 -11.06 10.33 3.62
CA VAL A 117 -9.84 10.39 2.82
C VAL A 117 -8.81 11.39 3.37
N SER A 118 -9.23 12.46 4.06
CA SER A 118 -8.28 13.43 4.64
C SER A 118 -7.46 12.85 5.78
N GLU A 119 -7.97 11.79 6.40
CA GLU A 119 -7.35 11.17 7.57
C GLU A 119 -6.29 10.11 7.23
N PHE A 120 -6.21 9.67 5.98
CA PHE A 120 -5.21 8.68 5.56
C PHE A 120 -3.78 9.23 5.62
N GLU A 121 -2.86 8.38 6.05
CA GLU A 121 -1.44 8.71 6.12
C GLU A 121 -0.89 9.01 4.71
N LYS A 122 -0.09 10.07 4.61
CA LYS A 122 0.57 10.47 3.36
C LYS A 122 2.03 10.06 3.31
N GLY A 123 2.60 9.69 4.47
CA GLY A 123 3.94 9.17 4.61
C GLY A 123 3.93 7.64 4.70
N GLY A 124 5.12 7.05 4.55
CA GLY A 124 5.32 5.61 4.58
C GLY A 124 5.62 5.01 3.22
N HIS A 125 5.95 3.72 3.24
CA HIS A 125 6.31 2.95 2.04
C HIS A 125 5.06 2.61 1.21
N ILE A 126 5.11 2.89 -0.09
CA ILE A 126 3.99 2.58 -0.99
C ILE A 126 4.40 1.76 -2.20
N SER A 127 3.45 0.99 -2.71
CA SER A 127 3.62 0.16 -3.90
C SER A 127 2.60 0.43 -5.01
N TYR A 128 1.55 1.19 -4.70
CA TYR A 128 0.50 1.59 -5.64
C TYR A 128 0.24 3.10 -5.54
N PHE A 129 0.18 3.80 -6.68
CA PHE A 129 -0.02 5.24 -6.69
C PHE A 129 -0.36 5.74 -8.11
N PRO A 130 -1.11 6.85 -8.25
CA PRO A 130 -1.29 7.52 -9.52
C PRO A 130 0.04 8.08 -10.04
N ASP A 131 0.26 8.03 -11.36
CA ASP A 131 1.49 8.58 -11.97
C ASP A 131 1.63 10.10 -11.73
N SER A 132 0.51 10.81 -11.57
CA SER A 132 0.46 12.25 -11.31
C SER A 132 0.98 12.64 -9.91
N GLU A 133 0.97 11.71 -8.97
CA GLU A 133 1.36 11.98 -7.59
C GLU A 133 2.87 11.91 -7.38
N VAL A 134 3.60 11.25 -8.28
CA VAL A 134 5.07 11.16 -8.17
C VAL A 134 5.69 12.52 -8.46
N LYS A 135 6.42 13.08 -7.49
CA LYS A 135 7.12 14.38 -7.59
C LYS A 135 8.61 14.18 -7.78
N GLU A 136 9.27 15.24 -8.25
CA GLU A 136 10.73 15.31 -8.23
C GLU A 136 11.24 15.35 -6.79
N ARG A 137 12.46 14.84 -6.58
CA ARG A 137 13.14 14.81 -5.29
C ARG A 137 14.59 15.25 -5.47
N GLU A 138 15.15 15.82 -4.42
CA GLU A 138 16.53 16.32 -4.40
C GLU A 138 17.44 15.37 -3.63
N LEU A 139 18.75 15.42 -3.89
CA LEU A 139 19.70 14.48 -3.25
C LEU A 139 19.71 14.59 -1.73
N THR A 140 19.27 15.73 -1.19
CA THR A 140 19.09 15.97 0.25
C THR A 140 18.12 15.01 0.93
N ASP A 141 17.19 14.43 0.18
CA ASP A 141 16.25 13.44 0.70
C ASP A 141 16.97 12.15 1.14
N TRP A 142 18.15 11.87 0.60
CA TRP A 142 19.02 10.76 0.99
C TRP A 142 20.20 11.19 1.86
N ASN A 143 20.17 12.36 2.49
CA ASN A 143 21.25 12.84 3.36
C ASN A 143 21.54 11.85 4.49
N GLY A 144 22.81 11.51 4.70
CA GLY A 144 23.24 10.68 5.83
C GLY A 144 24.28 9.65 5.47
N THR A 145 24.49 8.70 6.39
CA THR A 145 25.36 7.54 6.19
C THR A 145 24.54 6.28 6.26
N PHE A 146 24.81 5.36 5.33
CA PHE A 146 24.05 4.14 5.18
C PHE A 146 24.97 2.93 4.99
N ASN A 147 24.70 1.85 5.71
CA ASN A 147 25.42 0.59 5.66
C ASN A 147 24.70 -0.42 4.77
N SER A 148 25.48 -1.23 4.04
CA SER A 148 24.95 -2.26 3.16
C SER A 148 24.26 -3.39 3.93
N ALA A 149 23.04 -3.74 3.52
CA ALA A 149 22.33 -4.92 4.02
C ALA A 149 23.07 -6.23 3.72
N TYR A 150 23.90 -6.24 2.66
CA TYR A 150 24.68 -7.40 2.25
C TYR A 150 25.71 -7.81 3.30
N ARG A 151 26.25 -6.85 4.06
CA ARG A 151 27.16 -7.11 5.17
C ARG A 151 26.51 -7.97 6.25
N PHE A 152 25.31 -7.60 6.69
CA PHE A 152 24.54 -8.34 7.68
C PHE A 152 24.12 -9.72 7.16
N LEU A 153 23.73 -9.80 5.87
CA LEU A 153 23.43 -11.07 5.21
C LEU A 153 24.64 -12.02 5.24
N LYS A 154 25.84 -11.55 4.85
CA LYS A 154 27.07 -12.38 4.80
C LYS A 154 27.47 -12.92 6.18
N ASN A 155 27.23 -12.15 7.23
CA ASN A 155 27.55 -12.55 8.60
C ASN A 155 26.52 -13.51 9.21
N GLY A 156 25.39 -13.74 8.52
CA GLY A 156 24.29 -14.59 8.99
C GLY A 156 23.30 -13.89 9.91
N ASP A 157 23.44 -12.57 10.11
CA ASP A 157 22.63 -11.80 11.06
C ASP A 157 21.14 -11.73 10.67
N LEU A 158 20.82 -11.97 9.38
CA LEU A 158 19.47 -11.92 8.82
C LEU A 158 18.83 -13.30 8.58
N ASP A 159 19.52 -14.39 8.94
CA ASP A 159 19.09 -15.76 8.61
C ASP A 159 17.74 -16.13 9.25
N GLU A 160 17.51 -15.70 10.49
CA GLU A 160 16.26 -15.95 11.20
C GLU A 160 15.08 -15.22 10.54
N ALA A 161 15.28 -14.00 10.06
CA ALA A 161 14.25 -13.24 9.34
C ALA A 161 13.87 -13.95 8.04
N PHE A 162 14.86 -14.39 7.25
CA PHE A 162 14.57 -15.12 6.01
C PHE A 162 13.82 -16.44 6.27
N ALA A 163 14.19 -17.18 7.32
CA ALA A 163 13.48 -18.40 7.69
C ALA A 163 12.04 -18.13 8.15
N ALA A 164 11.82 -17.06 8.92
CA ALA A 164 10.49 -16.62 9.32
C ALA A 164 9.62 -16.25 8.11
N LYS A 165 10.20 -15.51 7.16
CA LYS A 165 9.54 -15.09 5.91
C LYS A 165 9.22 -16.27 4.99
N ASP A 166 10.12 -17.25 4.89
CA ASP A 166 9.89 -18.50 4.14
C ASP A 166 8.67 -19.23 4.70
N LYS A 167 8.59 -19.36 6.03
CA LYS A 167 7.45 -19.98 6.71
C LYS A 167 6.15 -19.20 6.50
N ALA A 168 6.20 -17.88 6.67
CA ALA A 168 5.03 -17.02 6.54
C ALA A 168 4.45 -17.03 5.11
N LYS A 169 5.32 -17.03 4.08
CA LYS A 169 4.91 -17.02 2.67
C LYS A 169 4.90 -18.40 2.01
N ASN A 170 4.94 -19.47 2.82
CA ASN A 170 4.92 -20.87 2.40
C ASN A 170 5.91 -21.16 1.24
N LYS A 171 7.14 -20.63 1.37
CA LYS A 171 8.25 -20.86 0.44
C LYS A 171 9.13 -22.01 0.92
N SER A 172 9.94 -22.57 0.02
CA SER A 172 10.95 -23.57 0.39
C SER A 172 12.01 -22.94 1.30
N THR A 173 12.48 -23.68 2.30
CA THR A 173 13.56 -23.23 3.19
C THR A 173 14.78 -22.75 2.40
N GLY A 174 15.26 -21.55 2.72
CA GLY A 174 16.40 -20.90 2.07
C GLY A 174 16.02 -20.05 0.86
N TYR A 175 14.75 -20.04 0.44
CA TYR A 175 14.31 -19.29 -0.74
C TYR A 175 14.58 -17.78 -0.57
N TYR A 176 14.15 -17.18 0.54
CA TYR A 176 14.39 -15.74 0.74
C TYR A 176 15.86 -15.42 0.94
N LYS A 177 16.64 -16.29 1.57
CA LYS A 177 18.10 -16.09 1.69
C LYS A 177 18.75 -16.02 0.30
N ASP A 178 18.42 -16.94 -0.61
CA ASP A 178 18.94 -16.93 -1.98
C ASP A 178 18.45 -15.70 -2.77
N TYR A 179 17.18 -15.32 -2.59
CA TYR A 179 16.59 -14.14 -3.21
C TYR A 179 17.31 -12.85 -2.79
N TYR A 180 17.44 -12.61 -1.48
CA TYR A 180 18.12 -11.42 -0.96
C TYR A 180 19.64 -11.46 -1.15
N THR A 181 20.26 -12.64 -1.25
CA THR A 181 21.69 -12.75 -1.61
C THR A 181 21.95 -12.16 -2.99
N LYS A 182 21.08 -12.46 -3.98
CA LYS A 182 21.17 -11.87 -5.32
C LYS A 182 20.82 -10.38 -5.32
N GLY A 183 19.74 -10.04 -4.63
CA GLY A 183 19.26 -8.66 -4.52
C GLY A 183 20.28 -7.71 -3.92
N TYR A 184 20.82 -8.06 -2.74
CA TYR A 184 21.70 -7.18 -1.97
C TYR A 184 23.16 -7.17 -2.44
N LEU A 185 23.57 -8.12 -3.30
CA LEU A 185 24.95 -8.27 -3.75
C LEU A 185 25.57 -6.94 -4.18
N SER A 186 26.58 -6.48 -3.44
CA SER A 186 27.35 -5.27 -3.75
C SER A 186 28.70 -5.33 -3.07
N ASP A 187 29.73 -4.76 -3.69
CA ASP A 187 31.06 -4.56 -3.11
C ASP A 187 31.19 -3.20 -2.40
N ILE A 188 30.13 -2.39 -2.42
CA ILE A 188 30.03 -1.14 -1.67
C ILE A 188 29.45 -1.47 -0.29
N ASP A 189 30.24 -1.26 0.76
CA ASP A 189 29.87 -1.56 2.15
C ASP A 189 29.11 -0.39 2.80
N LYS A 190 29.41 0.84 2.38
CA LYS A 190 28.83 2.05 2.97
C LYS A 190 28.71 3.19 1.97
N ILE A 191 27.63 3.96 2.05
CA ILE A 191 27.40 5.17 1.26
C ILE A 191 27.16 6.35 2.21
N THR A 192 27.88 7.45 2.01
CA THR A 192 27.65 8.71 2.71
C THR A 192 27.24 9.78 1.70
N ILE A 193 26.12 10.44 1.96
CA ILE A 193 25.48 11.41 1.07
C ILE A 193 25.40 12.76 1.79
N ASP A 194 26.01 13.77 1.16
CA ASP A 194 25.82 15.19 1.47
C ASP A 194 25.13 15.84 0.28
N GLY A 195 23.81 15.85 0.31
CA GLY A 195 22.96 16.40 -0.72
C GLY A 195 23.11 17.91 -0.90
N ALA A 196 23.45 18.66 0.16
CA ALA A 196 23.69 20.10 0.05
C ALA A 196 24.96 20.38 -0.76
N ALA A 197 26.01 19.57 -0.55
CA ALA A 197 27.22 19.59 -1.37
C ALA A 197 27.09 18.79 -2.68
N LYS A 198 25.92 18.19 -2.95
CA LYS A 198 25.68 17.25 -4.07
C LYS A 198 26.66 16.08 -4.14
N LYS A 199 27.25 15.70 -3.01
CA LYS A 199 28.35 14.75 -2.93
C LYS A 199 27.87 13.39 -2.45
N VAL A 200 28.27 12.35 -3.16
CA VAL A 200 28.11 10.96 -2.72
C VAL A 200 29.48 10.31 -2.59
N THR A 201 29.71 9.67 -1.45
CA THR A 201 30.94 8.93 -1.14
C THR A 201 30.62 7.46 -0.93
N PHE A 202 31.26 6.61 -1.72
CA PHE A 202 31.18 5.15 -1.66
C PHE A 202 32.39 4.61 -0.93
N THR A 203 32.18 3.70 0.02
CA THR A 203 33.24 2.93 0.68
C THR A 203 33.07 1.47 0.30
N TYR A 204 34.10 0.88 -0.29
CA TYR A 204 34.12 -0.51 -0.74
C TYR A 204 34.56 -1.45 0.38
N GLU A 205 34.28 -2.75 0.23
CA GLU A 205 34.66 -3.78 1.21
C GLU A 205 36.17 -3.85 1.49
N ASP A 206 37.01 -3.45 0.53
CA ASP A 206 38.46 -3.38 0.69
C ASP A 206 38.95 -2.11 1.41
N GLY A 207 38.03 -1.27 1.88
CA GLY A 207 38.28 -0.01 2.57
C GLY A 207 38.64 1.15 1.63
N LYS A 208 38.71 0.94 0.31
CA LYS A 208 38.84 2.05 -0.63
C LYS A 208 37.59 2.90 -0.57
N THR A 209 37.79 4.20 -0.80
CA THR A 209 36.68 5.14 -0.96
C THR A 209 36.73 5.77 -2.33
N ALA A 210 35.59 6.14 -2.87
CA ALA A 210 35.45 6.92 -4.08
C ALA A 210 34.32 7.95 -3.90
N SER A 211 34.41 9.10 -4.54
CA SER A 211 33.40 10.15 -4.39
C SER A 211 33.25 11.02 -5.63
N GLY A 212 32.05 11.56 -5.80
CA GLY A 212 31.75 12.47 -6.89
C GLY A 212 30.61 13.44 -6.56
N ILE A 213 30.50 14.45 -7.41
CA ILE A 213 29.39 15.41 -7.42
C ILE A 213 28.33 14.91 -8.39
N TYR A 214 27.07 14.85 -7.94
CA TYR A 214 25.95 14.26 -8.65
C TYR A 214 24.88 15.30 -8.94
N GLU A 215 24.46 15.39 -10.20
CA GLU A 215 23.38 16.26 -10.63
C GLU A 215 22.10 15.46 -10.87
N ASN A 216 20.97 16.03 -10.46
CA ASN A 216 19.65 15.46 -10.66
C ASN A 216 19.35 15.30 -12.16
N GLN A 217 18.87 14.13 -12.58
CA GLN A 217 18.48 13.82 -13.96
C GLN A 217 16.97 13.50 -14.07
N GLY A 218 16.21 13.88 -13.04
CA GLY A 218 14.78 13.71 -12.95
C GLY A 218 14.35 12.29 -12.55
N ARG A 219 13.08 12.18 -12.18
CA ARG A 219 12.44 10.92 -11.82
C ARG A 219 11.91 10.12 -13.01
N LEU A 220 11.67 8.83 -12.79
CA LEU A 220 10.81 7.99 -13.63
C LEU A 220 9.95 7.06 -12.77
N ILE A 221 8.92 6.48 -13.37
CA ILE A 221 8.08 5.47 -12.74
C ILE A 221 8.43 4.12 -13.34
N HIS A 222 8.75 3.16 -12.49
CA HIS A 222 8.98 1.79 -12.90
C HIS A 222 7.78 0.91 -12.53
N ASN A 223 7.30 0.12 -13.48
CA ASN A 223 6.22 -0.83 -13.29
C ASN A 223 6.83 -2.24 -13.19
N TRP A 224 6.71 -2.86 -12.02
CA TRP A 224 7.27 -4.18 -11.76
C TRP A 224 6.40 -5.27 -12.42
N THR A 225 7.00 -6.42 -12.74
CA THR A 225 6.26 -7.59 -13.27
C THR A 225 5.21 -8.13 -12.29
N THR A 226 5.36 -7.85 -11.00
CA THR A 226 4.39 -8.15 -9.93
C THR A 226 3.12 -7.29 -10.00
N GLY A 227 3.11 -6.23 -10.81
CA GLY A 227 2.03 -5.26 -10.91
C GLY A 227 2.12 -4.09 -9.91
N THR A 228 3.12 -4.06 -9.04
CA THR A 228 3.43 -2.90 -8.19
C THR A 228 4.23 -1.86 -8.98
N LYS A 229 4.40 -0.67 -8.39
CA LYS A 229 5.12 0.46 -8.99
C LYS A 229 6.17 1.03 -8.05
N ALA A 230 7.15 1.73 -8.61
CA ALA A 230 8.17 2.44 -7.86
C ALA A 230 8.51 3.80 -8.46
N GLY A 231 8.67 4.81 -7.60
CA GLY A 231 9.39 6.03 -7.93
C GLY A 231 10.89 5.75 -8.01
N MET A 232 11.52 6.15 -9.12
CA MET A 232 12.94 5.98 -9.35
C MET A 232 13.60 7.34 -9.60
N TYR A 233 14.66 7.66 -8.88
CA TYR A 233 15.28 9.00 -8.86
C TYR A 233 16.71 8.95 -9.36
N ARG A 234 16.98 9.61 -10.50
CA ARG A 234 18.24 9.44 -11.24
C ARG A 234 19.20 10.58 -10.98
N TYR A 235 20.47 10.24 -10.78
CA TYR A 235 21.56 11.20 -10.63
C TYR A 235 22.78 10.79 -11.45
N LYS A 236 23.41 11.78 -12.07
CA LYS A 236 24.62 11.58 -12.88
C LYS A 236 25.79 12.32 -12.26
N LYS A 237 26.89 11.59 -12.08
CA LYS A 237 28.17 12.13 -11.65
C LYS A 237 28.69 13.10 -12.72
N THR A 238 28.97 14.33 -12.32
CA THR A 238 29.56 15.37 -13.18
C THR A 238 31.04 15.57 -12.92
N THR A 239 31.47 15.35 -11.68
CA THR A 239 32.86 15.52 -11.25
C THR A 239 33.28 14.35 -10.36
N SER A 240 34.51 13.87 -10.56
CA SER A 240 35.18 12.93 -9.65
C SER A 240 35.97 13.73 -8.63
N GLU A 241 35.75 13.50 -7.35
CA GLU A 241 36.65 13.98 -6.29
C GLU A 241 37.64 12.88 -5.89
N LYS A 242 37.19 11.62 -5.92
CA LYS A 242 38.02 10.44 -5.78
C LYS A 242 37.54 9.35 -6.72
N ASP A 243 38.46 8.86 -7.55
CA ASP A 243 38.15 7.93 -8.63
C ASP A 243 37.56 6.61 -8.14
N GLY A 244 36.70 6.02 -8.97
CA GLY A 244 36.02 4.75 -8.72
C GLY A 244 34.51 4.87 -8.47
N ALA A 245 33.98 6.07 -8.22
CA ALA A 245 32.54 6.25 -7.96
C ALA A 245 31.71 5.97 -9.23
N PRO A 246 30.54 5.32 -9.16
CA PRO A 246 29.71 5.05 -10.34
C PRO A 246 29.28 6.33 -11.08
N ILE A 247 29.19 6.33 -12.41
CA ILE A 247 28.77 7.53 -13.16
C ILE A 247 27.26 7.77 -13.05
N TYR A 248 26.46 6.72 -13.13
CA TYR A 248 25.00 6.78 -13.10
C TYR A 248 24.52 6.08 -11.83
N ILE A 249 23.69 6.76 -11.04
CA ILE A 249 23.05 6.17 -9.86
C ILE A 249 21.54 6.46 -9.90
N MET A 250 20.75 5.52 -9.38
CA MET A 250 19.30 5.63 -9.33
C MET A 250 18.77 5.06 -8.03
N PHE A 251 18.09 5.89 -7.25
CA PHE A 251 17.51 5.55 -5.95
C PHE A 251 16.05 5.11 -6.09
N ASN A 252 15.66 4.19 -5.21
CA ASN A 252 14.28 3.81 -4.94
C ASN A 252 14.15 3.42 -3.46
N ASP A 253 13.27 4.09 -2.73
CA ASP A 253 13.10 3.98 -1.27
C ASP A 253 11.63 3.90 -0.86
N HIS A 254 10.76 3.52 -1.78
CA HIS A 254 9.30 3.41 -1.58
C HIS A 254 8.55 4.73 -1.38
N PHE A 255 9.22 5.89 -1.40
CA PHE A 255 8.57 7.20 -1.36
C PHE A 255 8.44 7.82 -2.76
N ILE A 256 7.36 8.56 -2.99
CA ILE A 256 7.08 9.20 -4.29
C ILE A 256 7.06 10.74 -4.24
N VAL A 257 7.22 11.32 -3.06
CA VAL A 257 7.25 12.77 -2.80
C VAL A 257 8.49 13.14 -1.97
N PRO A 258 8.89 14.42 -1.87
CA PRO A 258 10.01 14.83 -1.04
C PRO A 258 9.87 14.35 0.40
N THR A 259 10.77 13.48 0.83
CA THR A 259 10.74 12.80 2.13
C THR A 259 12.14 12.29 2.45
N SER A 260 12.53 12.30 3.73
CA SER A 260 13.81 11.73 4.16
C SER A 260 13.78 10.20 3.99
N SER A 261 14.79 9.63 3.35
CA SER A 261 14.91 8.19 3.15
C SER A 261 15.36 7.49 4.43
N GLU A 262 14.66 6.42 4.81
CA GLU A 262 15.01 5.54 5.93
C GLU A 262 15.95 4.41 5.47
N HIS A 263 15.62 3.80 4.34
CA HIS A 263 16.52 2.94 3.59
C HIS A 263 16.31 3.18 2.11
N PHE A 264 17.20 2.64 1.28
CA PHE A 264 16.99 2.69 -0.16
C PHE A 264 17.63 1.51 -0.87
N HIS A 265 17.09 1.24 -2.04
CA HIS A 265 17.70 0.44 -3.08
C HIS A 265 18.40 1.35 -4.09
N ILE A 266 19.65 1.06 -4.42
CA ILE A 266 20.42 1.83 -5.40
C ILE A 266 20.84 0.97 -6.58
N ARG A 267 20.52 1.44 -7.79
CA ARG A 267 21.05 0.92 -9.06
C ARG A 267 22.18 1.82 -9.50
N TYR A 268 23.26 1.26 -10.01
CA TYR A 268 24.40 2.05 -10.44
C TYR A 268 25.18 1.41 -11.59
N GLY A 269 25.91 2.23 -12.35
CA GLY A 269 26.76 1.77 -13.45
C GLY A 269 27.50 2.93 -14.13
N ASP A 270 28.34 2.59 -15.12
CA ASP A 270 29.21 3.57 -15.80
C ASP A 270 28.83 3.86 -17.26
N GLU A 271 27.95 3.03 -17.85
CA GLU A 271 27.62 3.12 -19.29
C GLU A 271 26.37 3.98 -19.57
N GLY A 272 25.36 3.89 -18.71
CA GLY A 272 24.10 4.65 -18.81
C GLY A 272 22.99 4.01 -17.96
N TYR A 273 21.85 4.69 -17.82
CA TYR A 273 20.74 4.19 -16.97
C TYR A 273 20.12 2.91 -17.53
N GLU A 274 19.92 2.84 -18.84
CA GLU A 274 19.32 1.70 -19.54
C GLU A 274 20.25 0.49 -19.59
N GLN A 275 21.55 0.68 -19.33
CA GLN A 275 22.57 -0.37 -19.31
C GLN A 275 22.75 -0.98 -17.91
N ILE A 276 22.14 -0.41 -16.85
CA ILE A 276 22.17 -1.04 -15.53
C ILE A 276 21.32 -2.32 -15.62
N PRO A 277 21.90 -3.52 -15.50
CA PRO A 277 21.17 -4.75 -15.71
C PRO A 277 20.28 -5.09 -14.51
N ASP A 278 19.24 -5.88 -14.77
CA ASP A 278 18.51 -6.67 -13.77
C ASP A 278 17.93 -5.89 -12.58
N TRP A 279 17.13 -4.85 -12.85
CA TRP A 279 16.54 -4.02 -11.79
C TRP A 279 15.62 -4.80 -10.84
N GLU A 280 15.08 -5.95 -11.28
CA GLU A 280 14.17 -6.78 -10.50
C GLU A 280 14.89 -7.75 -9.55
N ASN A 281 16.09 -8.24 -9.90
CA ASN A 281 16.81 -9.22 -9.09
C ASN A 281 18.15 -8.71 -8.54
N HIS A 282 18.57 -7.50 -8.91
CA HIS A 282 19.72 -6.80 -8.36
C HIS A 282 19.31 -5.42 -7.85
N PHE A 283 19.25 -5.30 -6.52
CA PHE A 283 18.80 -4.12 -5.79
C PHE A 283 19.64 -3.93 -4.51
N PRO A 284 20.93 -3.57 -4.64
CA PRO A 284 21.78 -3.22 -3.49
C PRO A 284 21.04 -2.31 -2.52
N THR A 285 20.95 -2.72 -1.26
CA THR A 285 20.08 -2.09 -0.25
C THR A 285 20.91 -1.55 0.90
N TYR A 286 20.59 -0.34 1.33
CA TYR A 286 21.34 0.40 2.33
C TYR A 286 20.40 0.97 3.37
N TYR A 287 20.73 0.73 4.64
CA TYR A 287 20.00 1.19 5.82
C TYR A 287 20.81 2.25 6.54
N ARG A 288 20.16 3.16 7.28
CA ARG A 288 20.86 4.13 8.15
C ARG A 288 21.88 3.43 9.05
N ASP A 289 22.98 4.11 9.34
CA ASP A 289 24.11 3.51 10.06
C ASP A 289 23.90 3.31 11.56
N ASP A 290 22.81 3.85 12.10
CA ASP A 290 22.32 3.65 13.45
C ASP A 290 21.41 2.41 13.61
N LEU A 291 20.91 1.84 12.51
CA LEU A 291 20.06 0.64 12.54
C LEU A 291 20.86 -0.63 12.85
N THR A 292 20.33 -1.44 13.75
CA THR A 292 20.89 -2.74 14.14
C THR A 292 20.39 -3.85 13.21
N ALA A 293 21.05 -5.02 13.25
CA ALA A 293 20.58 -6.20 12.53
C ALA A 293 19.15 -6.63 12.94
N ALA A 294 18.76 -6.35 14.19
CA ALA A 294 17.41 -6.65 14.69
C ALA A 294 16.37 -5.72 14.04
N ASP A 295 16.68 -4.43 13.90
CA ASP A 295 15.80 -3.45 13.25
C ASP A 295 15.60 -3.82 11.77
N ILE A 296 16.70 -4.11 11.06
CA ILE A 296 16.67 -4.56 9.66
C ILE A 296 15.88 -5.87 9.52
N SER A 297 16.05 -6.82 10.45
CA SER A 297 15.30 -8.08 10.46
C SER A 297 13.80 -7.87 10.66
N ALA A 298 13.42 -6.94 11.54
CA ALA A 298 12.03 -6.59 11.79
C ALA A 298 11.39 -5.99 10.54
N GLU A 299 12.12 -5.15 9.81
CA GLU A 299 11.66 -4.55 8.56
C GLU A 299 11.49 -5.59 7.44
N ILE A 300 12.46 -6.48 7.24
CA ILE A 300 12.38 -7.56 6.23
C ILE A 300 11.13 -8.44 6.43
N ASN A 301 10.73 -8.65 7.68
CA ASN A 301 9.54 -9.42 8.04
C ASN A 301 8.23 -8.63 7.95
N GLY A 302 8.28 -7.33 7.65
CA GLY A 302 7.12 -6.43 7.68
C GLY A 302 6.55 -6.24 9.09
N THR A 303 7.39 -6.43 10.12
CA THR A 303 7.02 -6.27 11.54
C THR A 303 7.48 -4.94 12.13
N HIS A 304 8.29 -4.19 11.39
CA HIS A 304 8.64 -2.82 11.73
C HIS A 304 7.62 -1.88 11.07
N ASN A 305 6.79 -1.21 11.86
CA ASN A 305 5.98 -0.10 11.37
C ASN A 305 6.91 1.11 11.24
N HIS A 306 7.02 1.71 10.06
CA HIS A 306 7.86 2.88 9.82
C HIS A 306 7.17 4.13 10.39
N SER A 307 7.10 4.16 11.71
CA SER A 307 6.83 5.34 12.52
C SER A 307 8.09 5.55 13.37
N HIS A 308 9.22 5.79 12.70
CA HIS A 308 10.33 6.48 13.38
C HIS A 308 10.16 7.96 13.07
N ASP A 309 9.40 8.59 13.96
CA ASP A 309 9.35 10.04 14.15
C ASP A 309 10.77 10.62 14.12
N HIS A 310 11.02 11.47 13.13
CA HIS A 310 11.90 12.61 13.36
C HIS A 310 11.01 13.79 13.76
N ASP A 311 10.90 13.99 15.08
CA ASP A 311 10.59 15.26 15.73
C ASP A 311 9.52 16.14 15.03
N HIS A 312 8.28 15.65 15.00
CA HIS A 312 7.17 16.54 15.27
C HIS A 312 6.71 16.25 16.70
N GLU A 313 7.19 17.06 17.64
CA GLU A 313 6.46 17.32 18.88
C GLU A 313 5.05 17.77 18.49
N HIS A 314 4.13 16.82 18.32
CA HIS A 314 2.71 17.09 18.41
C HIS A 314 2.34 17.13 19.90
N ASP A 315 2.91 18.12 20.59
CA ASP A 315 2.29 18.72 21.77
C ASP A 315 1.04 19.49 21.29
N HIS A 316 0.04 18.77 20.77
CA HIS A 316 -1.30 19.30 20.63
C HIS A 316 -2.09 18.86 21.85
N GLU A 317 -1.94 19.70 22.87
CA GLU A 317 -2.76 19.76 24.06
C GLU A 317 -4.25 19.56 23.72
N HIS A 318 -4.97 18.95 24.67
CA HIS A 318 -6.36 18.46 24.67
C HIS A 318 -7.50 19.37 24.13
N GLU A 319 -7.22 20.46 23.41
CA GLU A 319 -8.19 21.36 22.78
C GLU A 319 -8.54 20.99 21.31
N GLU A 320 -7.71 20.22 20.59
CA GLU A 320 -7.98 19.86 19.17
C GLU A 320 -8.98 18.72 18.97
N GLU A 321 -9.10 17.76 19.90
CA GLU A 321 -10.03 16.61 19.77
C GLU A 321 -11.49 17.07 19.61
N GLY A 322 -11.88 18.16 20.26
CA GLY A 322 -13.23 18.72 20.17
C GLY A 322 -13.57 19.32 18.79
N ASP A 323 -12.57 19.88 18.10
CA ASP A 323 -12.74 20.50 16.78
C ASP A 323 -12.81 19.44 15.67
N HIS A 324 -12.02 18.36 15.76
CA HIS A 324 -12.10 17.22 14.83
C HIS A 324 -13.46 16.51 14.92
N GLU A 325 -13.96 16.26 16.13
CA GLU A 325 -15.27 15.65 16.33
C GLU A 325 -16.41 16.55 15.82
N ALA A 326 -16.33 17.87 16.05
CA ALA A 326 -17.30 18.83 15.54
C ALA A 326 -17.31 18.87 14.01
N GLN A 327 -16.13 18.81 13.38
CA GLN A 327 -16.01 18.81 11.92
C GLN A 327 -16.53 17.51 11.31
N PHE A 328 -16.21 16.34 11.89
CA PHE A 328 -16.80 15.06 11.47
C PHE A 328 -18.34 15.07 11.55
N ASN A 329 -18.90 15.54 12.67
CA ASN A 329 -20.35 15.61 12.87
C ASN A 329 -21.04 16.55 11.87
N LYS A 330 -20.35 17.62 11.45
CA LYS A 330 -20.82 18.51 10.40
C LYS A 330 -20.77 17.84 9.02
N ASP A 331 -19.69 17.13 8.71
CA ASP A 331 -19.53 16.44 7.45
C ASP A 331 -20.56 15.32 7.29
N ILE A 332 -20.75 14.48 8.30
CA ILE A 332 -21.77 13.41 8.27
C ILE A 332 -23.21 13.96 8.20
N ALA A 333 -23.49 15.12 8.81
CA ALA A 333 -24.78 15.79 8.68
C ALA A 333 -25.01 16.31 7.26
N SER A 334 -24.01 16.99 6.68
CA SER A 334 -24.07 17.45 5.28
C SER A 334 -24.17 16.28 4.31
N ASP A 335 -23.53 15.17 4.62
CA ASP A 335 -23.58 13.93 3.86
C ASP A 335 -24.98 13.30 3.87
N CYS A 336 -25.61 13.28 5.04
CA CYS A 336 -26.99 12.84 5.23
C CYS A 336 -28.00 13.70 4.45
N GLU A 337 -27.77 15.01 4.33
CA GLU A 337 -28.66 15.94 3.62
C GLU A 337 -28.60 15.78 2.09
N ASN A 338 -27.45 15.37 1.55
CA ASN A 338 -27.29 15.10 0.13
C ASN A 338 -27.93 13.75 -0.23
N ALA A 339 -28.87 13.74 -1.19
CA ALA A 339 -29.64 12.54 -1.54
C ALA A 339 -28.78 11.37 -2.08
N ASP A 340 -27.75 11.67 -2.87
CA ASP A 340 -26.86 10.67 -3.45
C ASP A 340 -25.94 10.10 -2.37
N CYS A 341 -25.36 10.98 -1.54
CA CYS A 341 -24.48 10.60 -0.43
C CYS A 341 -25.23 9.83 0.67
N ASN A 342 -26.49 10.19 0.92
CA ASN A 342 -27.40 9.49 1.82
C ASN A 342 -27.68 8.06 1.35
N THR A 343 -27.98 7.90 0.05
CA THR A 343 -28.19 6.58 -0.56
C THR A 343 -26.92 5.75 -0.48
N ARG A 344 -25.79 6.34 -0.85
CA ARG A 344 -24.47 5.71 -0.72
C ARG A 344 -24.23 5.25 0.72
N TYR A 345 -24.50 6.08 1.72
CA TYR A 345 -24.23 5.76 3.12
C TYR A 345 -24.98 4.50 3.55
N LYS A 346 -26.28 4.43 3.24
CA LYS A 346 -27.11 3.26 3.54
C LYS A 346 -26.57 2.00 2.88
N ASN A 347 -26.14 2.10 1.63
CA ASN A 347 -25.57 0.99 0.89
C ASN A 347 -24.22 0.55 1.47
N LEU A 348 -23.37 1.51 1.87
CA LEU A 348 -22.12 1.24 2.56
C LEU A 348 -22.36 0.48 3.87
N VAL A 349 -23.27 0.93 4.74
CA VAL A 349 -23.57 0.21 5.99
C VAL A 349 -24.10 -1.20 5.72
N ALA A 350 -24.95 -1.37 4.71
CA ALA A 350 -25.46 -2.68 4.33
C ALA A 350 -24.35 -3.64 3.85
N ILE A 351 -23.37 -3.13 3.10
CA ILE A 351 -22.22 -3.91 2.63
C ILE A 351 -21.25 -4.19 3.78
N ALA A 352 -20.90 -3.21 4.59
CA ALA A 352 -19.94 -3.33 5.68
C ALA A 352 -20.34 -4.44 6.67
N LYS A 353 -21.63 -4.63 6.93
CA LYS A 353 -22.17 -5.73 7.75
C LYS A 353 -21.93 -7.14 7.19
N GLN A 354 -21.60 -7.26 5.90
CA GLN A 354 -21.34 -8.52 5.21
C GLN A 354 -19.84 -8.79 5.01
N VAL A 355 -19.00 -7.76 5.15
CA VAL A 355 -17.56 -7.86 4.91
C VAL A 355 -16.84 -8.02 6.25
N THR A 356 -16.14 -9.14 6.44
CA THR A 356 -15.56 -9.49 7.74
C THR A 356 -14.56 -8.45 8.24
N SER A 357 -13.74 -7.91 7.34
CA SER A 357 -12.74 -6.87 7.65
C SER A 357 -13.35 -5.51 7.98
N LEU A 358 -14.65 -5.30 7.77
CA LEU A 358 -15.34 -4.03 8.02
C LEU A 358 -16.34 -4.11 9.18
N SER A 359 -16.28 -5.16 10.00
CA SER A 359 -17.26 -5.37 11.08
C SER A 359 -17.29 -4.23 12.11
N GLU A 360 -16.13 -3.66 12.45
CA GLU A 360 -16.04 -2.50 13.34
C GLU A 360 -16.56 -1.23 12.69
N THR A 361 -16.17 -0.97 11.43
CA THR A 361 -16.69 0.13 10.61
C THR A 361 -18.22 0.07 10.49
N ALA A 362 -18.77 -1.14 10.32
CA ALA A 362 -20.22 -1.34 10.24
C ALA A 362 -20.93 -0.90 11.52
N GLY A 363 -20.37 -1.21 12.69
CA GLY A 363 -20.90 -0.79 13.99
C GLY A 363 -20.89 0.73 14.14
N ALA A 364 -19.76 1.38 13.83
CA ALA A 364 -19.64 2.84 13.91
C ALA A 364 -20.63 3.58 13.00
N LEU A 365 -20.78 3.11 11.74
CA LEU A 365 -21.69 3.74 10.80
C LEU A 365 -23.18 3.43 11.11
N GLU A 366 -23.48 2.30 11.76
CA GLU A 366 -24.84 1.91 12.10
C GLU A 366 -25.51 2.89 13.08
N ASP A 367 -24.74 3.51 13.98
CA ASP A 367 -25.27 4.45 14.98
C ASP A 367 -25.93 5.69 14.36
N TYR A 368 -25.46 6.11 13.19
CA TYR A 368 -26.01 7.24 12.45
C TYR A 368 -27.10 6.84 11.44
N LEU A 369 -27.25 5.54 11.14
CA LEU A 369 -28.15 5.04 10.08
C LEU A 369 -29.61 5.50 10.27
N LYS A 370 -30.05 5.63 11.52
CA LYS A 370 -31.40 6.15 11.84
C LYS A 370 -31.63 7.57 11.29
N TYR A 371 -30.65 8.46 11.38
CA TYR A 371 -30.76 9.83 10.89
C TYR A 371 -30.80 9.86 9.36
N TYR A 372 -30.01 9.01 8.72
CA TYR A 372 -30.02 8.83 7.26
C TYR A 372 -31.36 8.27 6.77
N ASN A 373 -31.96 7.31 7.48
CA ASN A 373 -33.27 6.75 7.15
C ASN A 373 -34.40 7.76 7.30
N ASP A 374 -34.45 8.45 8.44
CA ASP A 374 -35.54 9.36 8.78
C ASP A 374 -35.35 10.76 8.18
N LYS A 375 -34.19 11.01 7.53
CA LYS A 375 -33.76 12.33 7.03
C LYS A 375 -33.77 13.41 8.12
N THR A 376 -33.40 13.02 9.33
CA THR A 376 -33.31 13.90 10.51
C THR A 376 -31.87 14.36 10.75
N CYS A 377 -31.17 14.75 9.69
CA CYS A 377 -29.72 15.01 9.67
C CYS A 377 -29.27 16.09 10.66
N SER A 378 -30.08 17.12 10.88
CA SER A 378 -29.84 18.17 11.88
C SER A 378 -29.73 17.64 13.32
N ASN A 379 -30.25 16.44 13.60
CA ASN A 379 -30.19 15.83 14.92
C ASN A 379 -28.86 15.14 15.19
N ILE A 380 -28.00 14.97 14.18
CA ILE A 380 -26.69 14.32 14.34
C ILE A 380 -25.81 15.14 15.29
N ALA A 381 -25.73 16.47 15.11
CA ALA A 381 -24.98 17.36 15.99
C ALA A 381 -25.54 17.44 17.42
N ALA A 382 -26.81 17.10 17.64
CA ALA A 382 -27.44 17.10 18.96
C ALA A 382 -27.27 15.76 19.70
N ALA A 383 -26.95 14.69 18.98
CA ALA A 383 -26.80 13.34 19.53
C ALA A 383 -25.42 13.07 20.14
N SER A 384 -24.39 13.78 19.68
CA SER A 384 -23.02 13.69 20.19
C SER A 384 -22.88 14.16 21.66
N GLY A 385 -23.82 14.98 22.16
CA GLY A 385 -23.85 15.39 23.57
C GLY A 385 -24.38 14.35 24.56
N ALA A 386 -24.96 13.23 24.10
CA ALA A 386 -25.68 12.27 24.96
C ALA A 386 -25.10 10.85 24.96
N SER A 387 -24.15 10.54 24.08
CA SER A 387 -23.42 9.28 24.10
C SER A 387 -21.98 9.60 23.76
N THR A 388 -21.13 9.49 24.78
CA THR A 388 -19.68 9.45 24.65
C THR A 388 -19.29 8.25 23.78
N MET A 389 -19.49 8.34 22.47
CA MET A 389 -18.42 7.91 21.60
C MET A 389 -17.35 8.97 21.82
N LYS A 390 -16.44 8.66 22.74
CA LYS A 390 -15.07 8.93 22.43
C LYS A 390 -14.84 8.26 21.07
N ILE A 391 -15.05 9.02 19.99
CA ILE A 391 -14.18 8.96 18.84
C ILE A 391 -12.84 9.46 19.40
N THR A 392 -12.26 8.70 20.35
CA THR A 392 -10.83 8.75 20.53
C THR A 392 -10.30 8.51 19.14
N THR A 393 -9.19 9.15 18.83
CA THR A 393 -8.25 8.76 17.78
C THR A 393 -8.35 7.28 17.38
N SER A 394 -8.69 6.36 18.28
CA SER A 394 -9.35 5.07 18.04
C SER A 394 -10.37 4.84 16.90
N LEU A 395 -11.30 5.69 16.46
CA LEU A 395 -12.06 5.31 15.23
C LEU A 395 -11.16 5.38 13.97
N LEU A 396 -10.06 6.15 14.12
CA LEU A 396 -8.94 6.32 13.22
C LEU A 396 -7.72 5.43 13.57
N ALA A 397 -7.69 4.82 14.77
CA ALA A 397 -6.56 4.05 15.31
C ALA A 397 -6.94 2.63 15.79
N ILE A 398 -8.21 2.23 15.77
CA ILE A 398 -8.68 0.86 16.11
C ILE A 398 -8.59 -0.08 14.89
N ILE A 399 -8.24 0.42 13.70
CA ILE A 399 -7.92 -0.47 12.57
C ILE A 399 -6.54 -1.17 12.77
N ILE A 400 -5.78 -0.82 13.82
CA ILE A 400 -4.40 -1.27 14.06
C ILE A 400 -4.25 -2.74 14.51
N PHE A 401 -5.31 -3.55 14.68
CA PHE A 401 -5.10 -4.95 15.13
C PHE A 401 -6.06 -5.99 14.54
N ALA A 402 -6.17 -6.09 13.22
CA ALA A 402 -6.81 -7.28 12.63
C ALA A 402 -6.33 -7.76 11.25
N VAL A 403 -5.16 -7.39 10.71
CA VAL A 403 -4.68 -8.05 9.46
C VAL A 403 -3.16 -8.22 9.41
N VAL A 404 -2.63 -9.14 10.23
CA VAL A 404 -1.30 -9.74 9.99
C VAL A 404 -1.41 -11.26 9.73
N LEU A 405 -2.62 -11.84 9.62
CA LEU A 405 -2.77 -13.30 9.56
C LEU A 405 -3.44 -13.92 8.34
N LEU A 406 -3.75 -13.16 7.27
CA LEU A 406 -4.44 -13.76 6.12
C LEU A 406 -3.95 -13.33 4.71
N ILE A 407 -2.65 -13.08 4.52
CA ILE A 407 -2.01 -13.19 3.18
C ILE A 407 -0.59 -13.80 3.25
#